data_AF-A0A8J2T061-F1
#
_entry.id   AF-A0A8J2T061-F1
#
_cell.length_a   1.000
_cell.length_b   1.000
_cell.length_c   1.000
_cell.angle_alpha   90.00
_cell.angle_beta   90.00
_cell.angle_gamma   90.00
#
_symmetry.space_group_name_H-M   'P 1'
#
loop_
_entity.id
_entity.type
_entity.pdbx_description
1 polymer ?
#
loop_
_entity_poly.entity_id
_entity_poly.type
_entity_poly.pdbx_seq_one_letter_code
_entity_poly.pdbx_strand_id
1 'polypeptide(L)'
;MAAMDEADKVPVTVLTGFLGSGKTTLLNHILTQQHGKKLAVIENEFGEVGIDDDLLKKNTRMQADEEIIEMMNGCICCTVRQDLVVVLDKLAKRVQAGTLKLDGIVIETTGMADPAPVAQTFFVEPKVAAFARLDGIITLVDAKHIIQHLDEEKPEGAENEAVEQVAFADRILLNKIDLATEPELVAVEQRLKGINAFAPIIRSEKSQVSVDQVLGIKAFDLKKTLEMDPEFLDTEGEHEHDDSVTSMSITTSGEVHMLLVNDWVGDVLKNLGNDIYRMKGVLAVAGSPKKFVYQAVHMIFDGVFEGEWGPNEPRGNKLVFIGKNLDKQSLQRGFEACLDTPQNRAKIEEAEMIKVFERQQNALLGAAQRDDVVAIKNILQSGAAVSYANSVGQTALHIATLWGNASAVEALVQAGAAVDQVNDLGAQTPLHLLASRVGKQSNTANRILCAKTLIKAGCDLGKKNEDGVMAYQYLNGEEGDDVVELRKLITPF
;
A
#
# COMPACT_ATOMS: atom_id res chain seq x y z
N MET A 1 6.39 -14.89 12.33
CA MET A 1 5.09 -15.61 12.36
C MET A 1 5.00 -16.42 11.08
N ALA A 2 4.53 -17.67 11.15
CA ALA A 2 4.05 -18.33 9.93
C ALA A 2 2.76 -17.61 9.52
N ALA A 3 2.61 -17.28 8.23
CA ALA A 3 1.41 -16.63 7.73
C ALA A 3 0.23 -17.61 7.83
N MET A 4 -0.91 -17.16 8.39
CA MET A 4 -2.17 -17.90 8.32
C MET A 4 -2.69 -17.87 6.89
N ASP A 5 -3.36 -18.94 6.45
CA ASP A 5 -4.07 -18.91 5.17
C ASP A 5 -5.20 -17.86 5.24
N GLU A 6 -5.54 -17.24 4.12
CA GLU A 6 -6.57 -16.18 4.07
C GLU A 6 -7.90 -16.67 4.67
N ALA A 7 -8.27 -17.93 4.41
CA ALA A 7 -9.47 -18.55 4.93
C ALA A 7 -9.50 -18.68 6.46
N ASP A 8 -8.33 -18.76 7.11
CA ASP A 8 -8.20 -18.97 8.55
C ASP A 8 -8.16 -17.65 9.34
N LYS A 9 -7.97 -16.52 8.66
CA LYS A 9 -8.00 -15.19 9.32
C LYS A 9 -9.39 -14.90 9.89
N VAL A 10 -9.45 -14.11 10.97
CA VAL A 10 -10.73 -13.70 11.56
C VAL A 10 -11.37 -12.61 10.67
N PRO A 11 -12.60 -12.79 10.16
CA PRO A 11 -13.27 -11.77 9.37
C PRO A 11 -13.69 -10.58 10.25
N VAL A 12 -13.47 -9.37 9.75
CA VAL A 12 -13.80 -8.13 10.47
C VAL A 12 -14.79 -7.29 9.68
N THR A 13 -15.92 -6.98 10.30
CA THR A 13 -16.90 -6.04 9.76
C THR A 13 -16.71 -4.67 10.38
N VAL A 14 -16.60 -3.63 9.55
CA VAL A 14 -16.68 -2.24 10.01
C VAL A 14 -18.12 -1.80 9.91
N LEU A 15 -18.72 -1.47 11.04
CA LEU A 15 -20.10 -0.98 11.15
C LEU A 15 -20.08 0.54 11.27
N THR A 16 -20.61 1.22 10.25
CA THR A 16 -20.68 2.68 10.18
C THR A 16 -22.11 3.16 9.90
N GLY A 17 -22.31 4.47 9.82
CA GLY A 17 -23.58 5.11 9.54
C GLY A 17 -23.81 6.35 10.40
N PHE A 18 -24.60 7.30 9.89
CA PHE A 18 -24.77 8.61 10.51
C PHE A 18 -25.41 8.51 11.91
N LEU A 19 -25.32 9.58 12.72
CA LEU A 19 -25.88 9.56 14.08
C LEU A 19 -27.37 9.20 14.07
N GLY A 20 -27.78 8.35 15.01
CA GLY A 20 -29.18 7.95 15.14
C GLY A 20 -29.65 6.89 14.13
N SER A 21 -28.83 6.40 13.21
CA SER A 21 -29.19 5.34 12.24
C SER A 21 -29.57 3.99 12.87
N GLY A 22 -29.20 3.76 14.13
CA GLY A 22 -29.54 2.54 14.88
C GLY A 22 -28.39 1.54 15.01
N LYS A 23 -27.13 1.99 14.94
CA LYS A 23 -25.91 1.17 15.15
C LYS A 23 -25.92 0.43 16.48
N THR A 24 -26.09 1.14 17.60
CA THR A 24 -26.22 0.54 18.94
C THR A 24 -27.37 -0.47 19.02
N THR A 25 -28.49 -0.19 18.36
CA THR A 25 -29.64 -1.12 18.29
C THR A 25 -29.28 -2.38 17.52
N LEU A 26 -28.53 -2.25 16.41
CA LEU A 26 -28.05 -3.40 15.64
C LEU A 26 -27.05 -4.23 16.45
N LEU A 27 -26.08 -3.59 17.12
CA LEU A 27 -25.12 -4.30 17.97
C LEU A 27 -25.82 -5.07 19.09
N ASN A 28 -26.78 -4.44 19.78
CA ASN A 28 -27.60 -5.11 20.77
C ASN A 28 -28.39 -6.28 20.16
N HIS A 29 -28.97 -6.10 18.98
CA HIS A 29 -29.70 -7.18 18.28
C HIS A 29 -28.77 -8.36 17.97
N ILE A 30 -27.56 -8.11 17.47
CA ILE A 30 -26.55 -9.15 17.21
C ILE A 30 -26.20 -9.86 18.51
N LEU A 31 -25.77 -9.12 19.55
CA LEU A 31 -25.29 -9.66 20.83
C LEU A 31 -26.36 -10.38 21.67
N THR A 32 -27.65 -10.14 21.40
CA THR A 32 -28.74 -10.78 22.14
C THR A 32 -29.34 -11.97 21.40
N GLN A 33 -29.18 -12.05 20.09
CA GLN A 33 -29.74 -13.12 19.28
C GLN A 33 -28.90 -14.40 19.40
N GLN A 34 -29.56 -15.55 19.51
CA GLN A 34 -28.87 -16.84 19.44
C GLN A 34 -28.53 -17.19 17.99
N HIS A 35 -27.39 -16.70 17.51
CA HIS A 35 -26.85 -16.99 16.17
C HIS A 35 -25.74 -18.04 16.18
N GLY A 36 -25.24 -18.45 17.36
CA GLY A 36 -24.24 -19.52 17.50
C GLY A 36 -22.84 -19.16 16.98
N LYS A 37 -22.55 -17.86 16.81
CA LYS A 37 -21.23 -17.34 16.42
C LYS A 37 -20.58 -16.68 17.62
N LYS A 38 -19.26 -16.80 17.76
CA LYS A 38 -18.47 -16.13 18.80
C LYS A 38 -17.88 -14.84 18.24
N LEU A 39 -18.41 -13.72 18.69
CA LEU A 39 -18.06 -12.40 18.16
C LEU A 39 -17.26 -11.60 19.18
N ALA A 40 -16.35 -10.78 18.67
CA ALA A 40 -15.78 -9.67 19.42
C ALA A 40 -16.36 -8.36 18.88
N VAL A 41 -16.86 -7.50 19.76
CA VAL A 41 -17.34 -6.16 19.39
C VAL A 41 -16.37 -5.13 19.96
N ILE A 42 -15.92 -4.22 19.10
CA ILE A 42 -15.03 -3.11 19.42
C ILE A 42 -15.81 -1.81 19.15
N GLU A 43 -16.08 -1.08 20.21
CA GLU A 43 -16.77 0.21 20.15
C GLU A 43 -15.73 1.33 20.15
N ASN A 44 -15.79 2.21 19.15
CA ASN A 44 -14.97 3.41 19.08
C ASN A 44 -15.84 4.61 19.46
N GLU A 45 -16.05 4.89 20.75
CA GLU A 45 -16.72 6.11 21.20
C GLU A 45 -15.72 7.22 21.59
N PHE A 46 -16.08 8.45 21.24
CA PHE A 46 -15.48 9.66 21.81
C PHE A 46 -16.52 10.36 22.69
N GLY A 47 -16.41 10.17 24.01
CA GLY A 47 -17.27 10.84 25.00
C GLY A 47 -17.25 10.17 26.37
N GLU A 48 -17.51 10.93 27.44
CA GLU A 48 -17.64 10.40 28.80
C GLU A 48 -18.86 9.47 28.91
N VAL A 49 -18.61 8.18 29.13
CA VAL A 49 -19.57 7.14 29.57
C VAL A 49 -20.96 7.28 28.93
N GLY A 50 -21.14 6.75 27.73
CA GLY A 50 -22.43 6.65 27.07
C GLY A 50 -23.44 5.87 27.93
N ILE A 51 -24.70 6.29 27.95
CA ILE A 51 -25.81 5.55 28.59
C ILE A 51 -26.00 4.16 27.95
N ASP A 52 -25.53 4.00 26.71
CA ASP A 52 -25.62 2.80 25.88
C ASP A 52 -24.77 1.64 26.44
N ASP A 53 -23.66 1.94 27.13
CA ASP A 53 -22.82 0.98 27.85
C ASP A 53 -23.61 0.09 28.80
N ASP A 54 -24.52 0.70 29.57
CA ASP A 54 -25.27 0.02 30.63
C ASP A 54 -26.39 -0.85 30.03
N LEU A 55 -26.81 -0.59 28.79
CA LEU A 55 -27.74 -1.44 28.03
C LEU A 55 -27.02 -2.68 27.48
N LEU A 56 -25.85 -2.49 26.87
CA LEU A 56 -25.06 -3.58 26.28
C LEU A 56 -24.48 -4.51 27.35
N LYS A 57 -23.93 -3.95 28.44
CA LYS A 57 -23.34 -4.71 29.58
C LYS A 57 -24.40 -5.51 30.36
N LYS A 58 -25.65 -5.05 30.44
CA LYS A 58 -26.74 -5.80 31.09
C LYS A 58 -27.18 -7.01 30.29
N ASN A 59 -27.19 -6.90 28.97
CA ASN A 59 -27.70 -7.95 28.07
C ASN A 59 -26.66 -9.03 27.78
N THR A 60 -25.37 -8.69 27.69
CA THR A 60 -24.28 -9.67 27.44
C THR A 60 -23.89 -10.50 28.65
N ARG A 61 -24.11 -10.04 29.89
CA ARG A 61 -23.91 -10.88 31.09
C ARG A 61 -24.79 -12.14 31.13
N MET A 62 -25.79 -12.25 30.27
CA MET A 62 -26.65 -13.42 30.15
C MET A 62 -26.14 -14.47 29.13
N GLN A 63 -25.12 -14.16 28.33
CA GLN A 63 -24.53 -15.09 27.34
C GLN A 63 -23.01 -15.17 27.52
N ALA A 64 -22.51 -16.31 28.02
CA ALA A 64 -21.09 -16.50 28.37
C ALA A 64 -20.12 -16.69 27.18
N ASP A 65 -20.63 -16.63 25.94
CA ASP A 65 -19.88 -16.98 24.73
C ASP A 65 -19.40 -15.78 23.89
N GLU A 66 -19.76 -14.54 24.26
CA GLU A 66 -19.42 -13.32 23.52
C GLU A 66 -18.54 -12.38 24.34
N GLU A 67 -17.61 -11.70 23.67
CA GLU A 67 -16.64 -10.84 24.32
C GLU A 67 -16.71 -9.39 23.79
N ILE A 68 -17.22 -8.48 24.61
CA ILE A 68 -17.16 -7.04 24.33
C ILE A 68 -15.83 -6.49 24.82
N ILE A 69 -15.08 -5.80 23.95
CA ILE A 69 -13.83 -5.13 24.29
C ILE A 69 -13.98 -3.63 24.03
N GLU A 70 -14.15 -2.89 25.12
CA GLU A 70 -14.28 -1.43 25.13
C GLU A 70 -12.91 -0.75 24.94
N MET A 71 -12.87 0.31 24.14
CA MET A 71 -11.70 1.17 23.95
C MET A 71 -11.88 2.49 24.68
N MET A 72 -10.90 2.94 25.48
CA MET A 72 -10.97 4.20 26.23
C MET A 72 -9.97 5.26 25.73
N ASN A 73 -10.52 6.43 25.35
CA ASN A 73 -10.05 7.82 25.37
C ASN A 73 -8.66 8.22 24.84
N GLY A 74 -8.65 8.96 23.71
CA GLY A 74 -7.59 9.91 23.33
C GLY A 74 -7.85 10.64 22.00
N CYS A 75 -7.93 11.98 22.01
CA CYS A 75 -8.28 12.93 20.93
C CYS A 75 -8.07 12.47 19.46
N ILE A 76 -9.13 12.61 18.65
CA ILE A 76 -9.23 12.28 17.22
C ILE A 76 -8.41 13.24 16.36
N CYS A 77 -7.25 12.76 15.92
CA CYS A 77 -6.79 12.92 14.54
C CYS A 77 -5.59 12.00 14.21
N CYS A 78 -4.94 11.39 15.21
CA CYS A 78 -3.75 10.54 15.02
C CYS A 78 -3.72 9.20 15.80
N THR A 79 -4.64 8.92 16.73
CA THR A 79 -4.56 7.81 17.72
C THR A 79 -5.42 6.57 17.43
N VAL A 80 -6.51 6.70 16.66
CA VAL A 80 -7.51 5.62 16.45
C VAL A 80 -6.91 4.34 15.87
N ARG A 81 -6.02 4.46 14.89
CA ARG A 81 -5.36 3.31 14.27
C ARG A 81 -4.44 2.58 15.25
N GLN A 82 -3.69 3.31 16.07
CA GLN A 82 -2.74 2.69 17.00
C GLN A 82 -3.47 1.95 18.12
N ASP A 83 -4.55 2.53 18.65
CA ASP A 83 -5.35 1.89 19.69
C ASP A 83 -6.07 0.64 19.16
N LEU A 84 -6.59 0.71 17.92
CA LEU A 84 -7.22 -0.43 17.27
C LEU A 84 -6.23 -1.58 17.07
N VAL A 85 -5.01 -1.27 16.61
CA VAL A 85 -3.93 -2.26 16.45
C VAL A 85 -3.60 -2.93 17.78
N VAL A 86 -3.57 -2.18 18.88
CA VAL A 86 -3.29 -2.74 20.23
C VAL A 86 -4.39 -3.71 20.66
N VAL A 87 -5.66 -3.37 20.43
CA VAL A 87 -6.80 -4.26 20.75
C VAL A 87 -6.78 -5.52 19.90
N LEU A 88 -6.59 -5.38 18.59
CA LEU A 88 -6.50 -6.51 17.68
C LEU A 88 -5.30 -7.42 18.01
N ASP A 89 -4.15 -6.87 18.42
CA ASP A 89 -2.99 -7.65 18.86
C ASP A 89 -3.27 -8.43 20.16
N LYS A 90 -4.03 -7.87 21.11
CA LYS A 90 -4.46 -8.58 22.32
C LYS A 90 -5.41 -9.74 21.98
N LEU A 91 -6.37 -9.53 21.09
CA LEU A 91 -7.26 -10.58 20.59
C LEU A 91 -6.48 -11.68 19.89
N ALA A 92 -5.57 -11.31 18.99
CA ALA A 92 -4.71 -12.23 18.26
C ALA A 92 -3.94 -13.16 19.21
N LYS A 93 -3.34 -12.60 20.27
CA LYS A 93 -2.60 -13.38 21.27
C LYS A 93 -3.47 -14.42 21.99
N ARG A 94 -4.72 -14.09 22.29
CA ARG A 94 -5.65 -15.02 22.97
C ARG A 94 -6.15 -16.12 22.04
N VAL A 95 -6.44 -15.77 20.79
CA VAL A 95 -6.78 -16.75 19.75
C VAL A 95 -5.61 -17.71 19.51
N GLN A 96 -4.39 -17.18 19.38
CA GLN A 96 -3.18 -18.00 19.23
C GLN A 96 -2.87 -18.88 20.44
N ALA A 97 -3.18 -18.40 21.65
CA ALA A 97 -3.05 -19.20 22.87
C ALA A 97 -4.15 -20.27 23.01
N GLY A 98 -5.13 -20.31 22.11
CA GLY A 98 -6.29 -21.22 22.17
C GLY A 98 -7.26 -20.90 23.31
N THR A 99 -7.12 -19.75 23.97
CA THR A 99 -7.98 -19.33 25.09
C THR A 99 -9.23 -18.60 24.62
N LEU A 100 -9.29 -18.24 23.34
CA LEU A 100 -10.43 -17.59 22.71
C LEU A 100 -10.62 -18.17 21.30
N LYS A 101 -11.86 -18.42 20.91
CA LYS A 101 -12.23 -18.74 19.52
C LYS A 101 -13.17 -17.64 19.03
N LEU A 102 -12.85 -17.02 17.91
CA LEU A 102 -13.65 -15.98 17.28
C LEU A 102 -14.07 -16.41 15.88
N ASP A 103 -15.35 -16.24 15.58
CA ASP A 103 -15.93 -16.43 14.25
C ASP A 103 -16.02 -15.09 13.49
N GLY A 104 -15.88 -13.95 14.18
CA GLY A 104 -15.80 -12.63 13.57
C GLY A 104 -15.56 -11.50 14.57
N ILE A 105 -15.19 -10.32 14.05
CA ILE A 105 -15.05 -9.07 14.82
C ILE A 105 -15.95 -8.02 14.19
N VAL A 106 -16.68 -7.25 15.00
CA VAL A 106 -17.42 -6.06 14.56
C VAL A 106 -16.76 -4.83 15.18
N ILE A 107 -16.39 -3.87 14.34
CA ILE A 107 -15.84 -2.58 14.77
C ILE A 107 -16.88 -1.52 14.48
N GLU A 108 -17.46 -0.92 15.52
CA GLU A 108 -18.31 0.27 15.35
C GLU A 108 -17.45 1.52 15.22
N THR A 109 -17.75 2.33 14.20
CA THR A 109 -17.23 3.69 14.09
C THR A 109 -18.24 4.70 14.65
N THR A 110 -17.77 5.83 15.18
CA THR A 110 -18.68 6.91 15.58
C THR A 110 -19.56 7.36 14.41
N GLY A 111 -20.70 8.00 14.71
CA GLY A 111 -21.64 8.42 13.67
C GLY A 111 -21.10 9.46 12.68
N MET A 112 -19.96 10.10 12.96
CA MET A 112 -19.29 11.05 12.06
C MET A 112 -17.89 10.59 11.65
N ALA A 113 -17.49 9.37 12.01
CA ALA A 113 -16.16 8.88 11.63
C ALA A 113 -16.16 8.44 10.17
N ASP A 114 -15.07 8.80 9.48
CA ASP A 114 -14.68 8.22 8.21
C ASP A 114 -14.29 6.74 8.41
N PRO A 115 -14.90 5.78 7.70
CA PRO A 115 -14.55 4.37 7.78
C PRO A 115 -13.18 4.03 7.16
N ALA A 116 -12.60 4.88 6.31
CA ALA A 116 -11.38 4.58 5.58
C ALA A 116 -10.15 4.33 6.48
N PRO A 117 -9.81 5.17 7.48
CA PRO A 117 -8.67 4.91 8.37
C PRO A 117 -8.75 3.58 9.11
N VAL A 118 -9.96 3.16 9.47
CA VAL A 118 -10.22 1.86 10.11
C VAL A 118 -9.97 0.73 9.12
N ALA A 119 -10.55 0.81 7.92
CA ALA A 119 -10.37 -0.18 6.87
C ALA A 119 -8.90 -0.33 6.43
N GLN A 120 -8.17 0.79 6.30
CA GLN A 120 -6.75 0.83 5.92
C GLN A 120 -5.85 0.06 6.90
N THR A 121 -6.25 -0.03 8.17
CA THR A 121 -5.49 -0.74 9.21
C THR A 121 -5.22 -2.21 8.82
N PHE A 122 -6.17 -2.86 8.15
CA PHE A 122 -6.06 -4.27 7.76
C PHE A 122 -5.07 -4.50 6.60
N PHE A 123 -4.72 -3.47 5.85
CA PHE A 123 -3.79 -3.54 4.72
C PHE A 123 -2.39 -3.05 5.09
N VAL A 124 -2.28 -2.03 5.94
CA VAL A 124 -0.98 -1.40 6.24
C VAL A 124 -0.29 -2.01 7.45
N GLU A 125 -1.03 -2.61 8.40
CA GLU A 125 -0.46 -3.15 9.64
C GLU A 125 -0.17 -4.65 9.53
N PRO A 126 1.10 -5.08 9.36
CA PRO A 126 1.40 -6.48 9.05
C PRO A 126 0.96 -7.46 10.14
N LYS A 127 0.94 -7.00 11.40
CA LYS A 127 0.47 -7.82 12.54
C LYS A 127 -1.03 -8.05 12.49
N VAL A 128 -1.79 -7.03 12.09
CA VAL A 128 -3.25 -7.13 11.94
C VAL A 128 -3.58 -7.99 10.73
N ALA A 129 -2.94 -7.72 9.59
CA ALA A 129 -3.13 -8.47 8.34
C ALA A 129 -2.80 -9.97 8.46
N ALA A 130 -1.93 -10.35 9.41
CA ALA A 130 -1.60 -11.74 9.69
C ALA A 130 -2.67 -12.48 10.52
N PHE A 131 -3.53 -11.77 11.24
CA PHE A 131 -4.53 -12.33 12.15
C PHE A 131 -5.96 -12.18 11.64
N ALA A 132 -6.29 -11.02 11.08
CA ALA A 132 -7.63 -10.62 10.69
C ALA A 132 -7.64 -10.10 9.25
N ARG A 133 -8.79 -10.22 8.59
CA ARG A 133 -9.06 -9.67 7.25
C ARG A 133 -10.33 -8.83 7.30
N LEU A 134 -10.37 -7.76 6.51
CA LEU A 134 -11.58 -6.96 6.37
C LEU A 134 -12.62 -7.74 5.55
N ASP A 135 -13.80 -7.97 6.13
CA ASP A 135 -14.91 -8.72 5.51
C ASP A 135 -15.89 -7.82 4.76
N GLY A 136 -16.11 -6.59 5.26
CA GLY A 136 -17.14 -5.69 4.75
C GLY A 136 -17.21 -4.37 5.53
N ILE A 137 -17.55 -3.28 4.84
CA ILE A 137 -18.04 -2.04 5.46
C ILE A 137 -19.56 -2.02 5.34
N ILE A 138 -20.25 -2.09 6.48
CA ILE A 138 -21.73 -2.07 6.56
C ILE A 138 -22.16 -0.68 7.01
N THR A 139 -22.97 -0.01 6.19
CA THR A 139 -23.47 1.33 6.48
C THR A 139 -24.94 1.27 6.88
N LEU A 140 -25.25 1.64 8.12
CA LEU A 140 -26.61 1.82 8.60
C LEU A 140 -27.15 3.19 8.22
N VAL A 141 -28.34 3.20 7.62
CA VAL A 141 -28.98 4.40 7.10
C VAL A 141 -30.36 4.57 7.74
N ASP A 142 -30.64 5.77 8.27
CA ASP A 142 -31.99 6.13 8.74
C ASP A 142 -32.87 6.50 7.55
N ALA A 143 -33.82 5.63 7.18
CA ALA A 143 -34.70 5.86 6.05
C ALA A 143 -35.52 7.16 6.11
N LYS A 144 -35.79 7.68 7.32
CA LYS A 144 -36.60 8.89 7.49
C LYS A 144 -35.79 10.17 7.32
N HIS A 145 -34.52 10.17 7.75
CA HIS A 145 -33.73 11.39 7.86
C HIS A 145 -32.55 11.47 6.87
N ILE A 146 -32.18 10.38 6.22
CA ILE A 146 -30.95 10.32 5.41
C ILE A 146 -30.87 11.38 4.31
N ILE A 147 -31.97 11.67 3.62
CA ILE A 147 -31.97 12.66 2.52
C ILE A 147 -31.48 14.03 3.00
N GLN A 148 -31.95 14.46 4.17
CA GLN A 148 -31.51 15.71 4.78
C GLN A 148 -30.01 15.72 5.07
N HIS A 149 -29.43 14.59 5.48
CA HIS A 149 -28.01 14.48 5.78
C HIS A 149 -27.15 14.42 4.51
N LEU A 150 -27.63 13.74 3.46
CA LEU A 150 -26.93 13.67 2.18
C LEU A 150 -26.95 15.02 1.45
N ASP A 151 -28.04 15.78 1.56
CA ASP A 151 -28.21 17.07 0.90
C ASP A 151 -27.74 18.25 1.77
N GLU A 152 -27.13 17.98 2.94
CA GLU A 152 -26.55 19.02 3.79
C GLU A 152 -25.36 19.67 3.08
N GLU A 153 -25.50 20.95 2.74
CA GLU A 153 -24.40 21.76 2.19
C GLU A 153 -23.34 22.01 3.26
N LYS A 154 -22.15 21.45 3.04
CA LYS A 154 -20.97 21.70 3.88
C LYS A 154 -20.18 22.91 3.35
N PRO A 155 -19.46 23.64 4.23
CA PRO A 155 -18.53 24.68 3.81
C PRO A 155 -17.52 24.18 2.77
N GLU A 156 -17.00 25.07 1.94
CA GLU A 156 -16.00 24.72 0.92
C GLU A 156 -14.78 24.01 1.53
N GLY A 157 -14.51 22.79 1.07
CA GLY A 157 -13.44 21.94 1.58
C GLY A 157 -13.79 21.05 2.77
N ALA A 158 -15.00 21.13 3.31
CA ALA A 158 -15.50 20.18 4.31
C ALA A 158 -16.24 19.02 3.63
N GLU A 159 -15.95 17.80 4.07
CA GLU A 159 -16.57 16.58 3.55
C GLU A 159 -17.91 16.30 4.23
N ASN A 160 -18.86 15.75 3.47
CA ASN A 160 -20.14 15.31 4.02
C ASN A 160 -20.02 13.85 4.47
N GLU A 161 -19.99 13.65 5.78
CA GLU A 161 -19.72 12.36 6.41
C GLU A 161 -20.79 11.31 6.03
N ALA A 162 -22.05 11.72 5.85
CA ALA A 162 -23.13 10.81 5.44
C ALA A 162 -22.93 10.31 4.00
N VAL A 163 -22.48 11.19 3.10
CA VAL A 163 -22.18 10.83 1.70
C VAL A 163 -21.01 9.86 1.66
N GLU A 164 -19.95 10.11 2.43
CA GLU A 164 -18.77 9.23 2.49
C GLU A 164 -19.12 7.85 3.03
N GLN A 165 -19.86 7.78 4.14
CA GLN A 165 -20.30 6.51 4.70
C GLN A 165 -21.11 5.67 3.71
N VAL A 166 -21.94 6.29 2.87
CA VAL A 166 -22.68 5.60 1.79
C VAL A 166 -21.72 5.18 0.66
N ALA A 167 -20.78 6.04 0.26
CA ALA A 167 -19.81 5.75 -0.79
C ALA A 167 -18.86 4.59 -0.44
N PHE A 168 -18.48 4.46 0.83
CA PHE A 168 -17.62 3.36 1.30
C PHE A 168 -18.36 2.04 1.52
N ALA A 169 -19.69 2.05 1.53
CA ALA A 169 -20.49 0.88 1.87
C ALA A 169 -20.24 -0.31 0.91
N ASP A 170 -20.02 -1.48 1.47
CA ASP A 170 -20.20 -2.77 0.78
C ASP A 170 -21.65 -3.22 0.79
N ARG A 171 -22.40 -2.74 1.77
CA ARG A 171 -23.81 -3.04 1.95
C ARG A 171 -24.43 -1.93 2.78
N ILE A 172 -25.64 -1.55 2.37
CA ILE A 172 -26.42 -0.55 3.07
C ILE A 172 -27.58 -1.26 3.78
N LEU A 173 -27.71 -1.03 5.08
CA LEU A 173 -28.88 -1.43 5.85
C LEU A 173 -29.78 -0.21 6.04
N LEU A 174 -30.83 -0.13 5.20
CA LEU A 174 -31.82 0.93 5.23
C LEU A 174 -32.80 0.66 6.36
N ASN A 175 -32.55 1.26 7.52
CA ASN A 175 -33.26 1.03 8.77
C ASN A 175 -34.41 2.02 8.99
N LYS A 176 -35.29 1.70 9.95
CA LYS A 176 -36.46 2.52 10.33
C LYS A 176 -37.46 2.70 9.18
N ILE A 177 -37.62 1.67 8.36
CA ILE A 177 -38.58 1.68 7.24
C ILE A 177 -40.03 1.85 7.72
N ASP A 178 -40.31 1.56 8.99
CA ASP A 178 -41.60 1.78 9.64
C ASP A 178 -41.96 3.27 9.80
N LEU A 179 -40.99 4.16 9.67
CA LEU A 179 -41.17 5.61 9.79
C LEU A 179 -41.32 6.33 8.44
N ALA A 180 -41.23 5.59 7.33
CA ALA A 180 -41.30 6.12 5.98
C ALA A 180 -42.34 5.37 5.14
N THR A 181 -42.91 6.07 4.16
CA THR A 181 -43.85 5.51 3.18
C THR A 181 -43.09 4.83 2.04
N GLU A 182 -43.72 3.89 1.34
CA GLU A 182 -43.09 3.20 0.20
C GLU A 182 -42.52 4.16 -0.87
N PRO A 183 -43.20 5.26 -1.26
CA PRO A 183 -42.62 6.24 -2.18
C PRO A 183 -41.39 6.95 -1.63
N GLU A 184 -41.36 7.28 -0.33
CA GLU A 184 -40.18 7.85 0.32
C GLU A 184 -39.01 6.85 0.30
N LEU A 185 -39.28 5.57 0.58
CA LEU A 185 -38.25 4.51 0.56
C LEU A 185 -37.64 4.34 -0.82
N VAL A 186 -38.46 4.32 -1.88
CA VAL A 186 -37.97 4.23 -3.26
C VAL A 186 -37.08 5.44 -3.61
N ALA A 187 -37.48 6.65 -3.21
CA ALA A 187 -36.68 7.85 -3.44
C ALA A 187 -35.34 7.80 -2.69
N VAL A 188 -35.33 7.32 -1.44
CA VAL A 188 -34.11 7.11 -0.65
C VAL A 188 -33.20 6.08 -1.33
N GLU A 189 -33.74 4.95 -1.78
CA GLU A 189 -32.96 3.91 -2.48
C GLU A 189 -32.33 4.45 -3.76
N GLN A 190 -33.08 5.24 -4.54
CA GLN A 190 -32.55 5.92 -5.74
C GLN A 190 -31.43 6.89 -5.39
N ARG A 191 -31.60 7.71 -4.34
CA ARG A 191 -30.55 8.63 -3.86
C ARG A 191 -29.28 7.88 -3.46
N LEU A 192 -29.41 6.82 -2.68
CA LEU A 192 -28.29 6.00 -2.21
C LEU A 192 -27.57 5.32 -3.38
N LYS A 193 -28.32 4.80 -4.37
CA LYS A 193 -27.75 4.21 -5.58
C LYS A 193 -27.07 5.24 -6.50
N GLY A 194 -27.48 6.51 -6.47
CA GLY A 194 -26.76 7.60 -7.15
C GLY A 194 -25.34 7.78 -6.62
N ILE A 195 -25.16 7.67 -5.30
CA ILE A 195 -23.84 7.75 -4.65
C ILE A 195 -23.06 6.45 -4.81
N ASN A 196 -23.70 5.31 -4.56
CA ASN A 196 -23.06 4.00 -4.59
C ASN A 196 -23.98 2.97 -5.27
N ALA A 197 -23.85 2.85 -6.59
CA ALA A 197 -24.67 1.93 -7.39
C ALA A 197 -24.44 0.45 -7.05
N PHE A 198 -23.28 0.12 -6.47
CA PHE A 198 -22.80 -1.26 -6.32
C PHE A 198 -23.07 -1.86 -4.93
N ALA A 199 -23.48 -1.04 -3.95
CA ALA A 199 -23.85 -1.55 -2.64
C ALA A 199 -25.28 -2.12 -2.66
N PRO A 200 -25.50 -3.39 -2.29
CA PRO A 200 -26.84 -3.92 -2.07
C PRO A 200 -27.51 -3.20 -0.90
N ILE A 201 -28.78 -2.84 -1.07
CA ILE A 201 -29.60 -2.21 -0.03
C ILE A 201 -30.51 -3.28 0.58
N ILE A 202 -30.49 -3.40 1.91
CA ILE A 202 -31.38 -4.27 2.66
C ILE A 202 -32.23 -3.40 3.57
N ARG A 203 -33.55 -3.48 3.42
CA ARG A 203 -34.52 -2.80 4.30
C ARG A 203 -34.61 -3.51 5.65
N SER A 204 -34.65 -2.75 6.74
CA SER A 204 -34.85 -3.27 8.09
C SER A 204 -35.74 -2.38 8.96
N GLU A 205 -36.48 -2.99 9.88
CA GLU A 205 -37.16 -2.30 10.98
C GLU A 205 -36.41 -2.59 12.29
N LYS A 206 -36.16 -1.57 13.11
CA LYS A 206 -35.50 -1.69 14.44
C LYS A 206 -34.19 -2.49 14.41
N SER A 207 -33.43 -2.34 13.33
CA SER A 207 -32.16 -3.04 13.10
C SER A 207 -32.27 -4.57 13.11
N GLN A 208 -33.46 -5.14 12.89
CA GLN A 208 -33.64 -6.59 12.85
C GLN A 208 -33.20 -7.14 11.50
N VAL A 209 -31.99 -7.68 11.47
CA VAL A 209 -31.40 -8.36 10.30
C VAL A 209 -30.74 -9.66 10.74
N SER A 210 -30.53 -10.59 9.81
CA SER A 210 -29.71 -11.76 10.09
C SER A 210 -28.26 -11.35 10.29
N VAL A 211 -27.57 -11.97 11.26
CA VAL A 211 -26.13 -11.75 11.47
C VAL A 211 -25.30 -12.09 10.23
N ASP A 212 -25.76 -13.02 9.38
CA ASP A 212 -25.11 -13.33 8.09
C ASP A 212 -25.19 -12.20 7.06
N GLN A 213 -26.08 -11.22 7.27
CA GLN A 213 -26.15 -10.02 6.44
C GLN A 213 -25.15 -8.94 6.89
N VAL A 214 -24.58 -9.07 8.08
CA VAL A 214 -23.61 -8.12 8.66
C VAL A 214 -22.19 -8.72 8.68
N LEU A 215 -22.07 -10.02 8.96
CA LEU A 215 -20.80 -10.74 9.13
C LEU A 215 -20.65 -11.87 8.12
N GLY A 216 -19.44 -12.04 7.60
CA GLY A 216 -19.15 -13.05 6.58
C GLY A 216 -19.78 -12.69 5.23
N ILE A 217 -19.98 -11.39 4.99
CA ILE A 217 -20.54 -10.92 3.72
C ILE A 217 -19.54 -11.11 2.59
N LYS A 218 -18.24 -11.20 2.94
CA LYS A 218 -17.14 -11.48 2.03
C LYS A 218 -17.14 -10.49 0.87
N ALA A 219 -17.32 -9.20 1.18
CA ALA A 219 -17.34 -8.16 0.16
C ALA A 219 -15.96 -7.90 -0.47
N PHE A 220 -14.94 -8.51 0.13
CA PHE A 220 -13.55 -8.53 -0.26
C PHE A 220 -13.16 -9.89 -0.90
N ASP A 221 -14.11 -10.83 -1.11
CA ASP A 221 -13.90 -12.18 -1.69
C ASP A 221 -14.40 -12.25 -3.14
N LEU A 222 -13.53 -12.76 -4.00
CA LEU A 222 -13.70 -12.86 -5.44
C LEU A 222 -15.01 -13.48 -5.91
N LYS A 223 -15.41 -14.62 -5.31
CA LYS A 223 -16.53 -15.42 -5.86
C LYS A 223 -17.82 -14.64 -5.79
N LYS A 224 -18.04 -13.91 -4.70
CA LYS A 224 -19.25 -13.09 -4.53
C LYS A 224 -19.22 -11.82 -5.37
N THR A 225 -18.07 -11.17 -5.57
CA THR A 225 -17.99 -9.99 -6.46
C THR A 225 -18.39 -10.34 -7.89
N LEU A 226 -18.14 -11.58 -8.34
CA LEU A 226 -18.52 -12.07 -9.67
C LEU A 226 -19.91 -12.73 -9.72
N GLU A 227 -20.37 -13.37 -8.63
CA GLU A 227 -21.64 -14.11 -8.57
C GLU A 227 -22.83 -13.27 -8.09
N MET A 228 -22.62 -12.22 -7.27
CA MET A 228 -23.73 -11.54 -6.57
C MET A 228 -24.33 -10.36 -7.31
N ASP A 229 -23.74 -9.89 -8.41
CA ASP A 229 -24.18 -8.61 -8.95
C ASP A 229 -24.44 -8.63 -10.46
N PRO A 230 -25.65 -9.07 -10.88
CA PRO A 230 -26.16 -8.81 -12.22
C PRO A 230 -26.16 -7.31 -12.55
N GLU A 231 -26.37 -6.41 -11.57
CA GLU A 231 -26.29 -4.94 -11.78
C GLU A 231 -24.82 -4.49 -12.04
N PHE A 232 -23.81 -5.15 -11.47
CA PHE A 232 -22.40 -4.96 -11.84
C PHE A 232 -22.10 -5.39 -13.29
N LEU A 233 -22.92 -6.30 -13.85
CA LEU A 233 -22.80 -6.74 -15.24
C LEU A 233 -23.67 -5.92 -16.22
N ASP A 234 -24.71 -5.22 -15.75
CA ASP A 234 -25.81 -4.71 -16.57
C ASP A 234 -26.08 -3.19 -16.41
N THR A 235 -25.07 -2.40 -16.04
CA THR A 235 -25.21 -0.95 -15.83
C THR A 235 -24.78 -0.13 -17.05
N GLU A 236 -25.71 0.07 -17.99
CA GLU A 236 -25.72 1.21 -18.93
C GLU A 236 -26.33 2.49 -18.30
N GLY A 237 -26.67 2.46 -17.01
CA GLY A 237 -27.32 3.57 -16.30
C GLY A 237 -26.35 4.69 -15.94
N GLU A 238 -26.11 5.62 -16.87
CA GLU A 238 -25.58 6.94 -16.54
C GLU A 238 -26.68 7.74 -15.82
N HIS A 239 -26.56 7.88 -14.50
CA HIS A 239 -27.35 8.82 -13.72
C HIS A 239 -26.45 9.98 -13.29
N GLU A 240 -26.26 10.95 -14.19
CA GLU A 240 -25.70 12.26 -13.83
C GLU A 240 -26.76 13.05 -13.07
N HIS A 241 -26.73 12.97 -11.74
CA HIS A 241 -27.31 14.00 -10.89
C HIS A 241 -26.19 14.88 -10.34
N ASP A 242 -26.56 16.11 -9.95
CA ASP A 242 -25.71 17.17 -9.38
C ASP A 242 -25.21 16.78 -7.98
N ASP A 243 -24.54 15.64 -7.91
CA ASP A 243 -24.02 15.03 -6.70
C ASP A 243 -22.51 15.19 -6.69
N SER A 244 -22.00 15.69 -5.57
CA SER A 244 -20.56 15.84 -5.36
C SER A 244 -19.81 14.51 -5.47
N VAL A 245 -20.48 13.37 -5.26
CA VAL A 245 -19.91 12.01 -5.33
C VAL A 245 -20.74 11.14 -6.26
N THR A 246 -20.07 10.48 -7.20
CA THR A 246 -20.69 9.59 -8.19
C THR A 246 -19.98 8.25 -8.25
N SER A 247 -20.69 7.25 -8.78
CA SER A 247 -20.13 5.93 -9.06
C SER A 247 -20.07 5.70 -10.57
N MET A 248 -18.93 5.20 -11.06
CA MET A 248 -18.70 4.93 -12.48
C MET A 248 -18.03 3.58 -12.70
N SER A 249 -18.30 2.99 -13.87
CA SER A 249 -17.69 1.73 -14.30
C SER A 249 -16.93 1.89 -15.62
N ILE A 250 -15.84 1.13 -15.73
CA ILE A 250 -15.04 0.95 -16.94
C ILE A 250 -15.11 -0.54 -17.27
N THR A 251 -15.55 -0.87 -18.48
CA THR A 251 -15.50 -2.23 -19.01
C THR A 251 -14.71 -2.24 -20.31
N THR A 252 -13.65 -3.05 -20.35
CA THR A 252 -12.77 -3.15 -21.52
C THR A 252 -12.41 -4.60 -21.81
N SER A 253 -12.63 -5.04 -23.04
CA SER A 253 -12.25 -6.37 -23.52
C SER A 253 -10.74 -6.52 -23.71
N GLY A 254 -10.22 -7.74 -23.60
CA GLY A 254 -8.81 -8.03 -23.84
C GLY A 254 -8.02 -8.15 -22.54
N GLU A 255 -6.72 -8.43 -22.67
CA GLU A 255 -5.82 -8.59 -21.54
C GLU A 255 -5.02 -7.31 -21.29
N VAL A 256 -4.62 -7.07 -20.04
CA VAL A 256 -3.77 -5.95 -19.62
C VAL A 256 -2.40 -6.43 -19.18
N HIS A 257 -1.41 -5.53 -19.28
CA HIS A 257 -0.08 -5.77 -18.77
C HIS A 257 0.05 -5.21 -17.34
N MET A 258 0.36 -6.08 -16.38
CA MET A 258 0.32 -5.74 -14.94
C MET A 258 1.23 -4.55 -14.55
N LEU A 259 2.42 -4.45 -15.16
CA LEU A 259 3.32 -3.31 -14.90
C LEU A 259 2.69 -1.96 -15.28
N LEU A 260 2.02 -1.89 -16.43
CA LEU A 260 1.35 -0.66 -16.87
C LEU A 260 0.17 -0.32 -15.96
N VAL A 261 -0.59 -1.34 -15.55
CA VAL A 261 -1.68 -1.15 -14.59
C VAL A 261 -1.16 -0.59 -13.27
N ASN A 262 -0.07 -1.14 -12.73
CA ASN A 262 0.52 -0.65 -11.48
C ASN A 262 0.99 0.80 -11.59
N ASP A 263 1.66 1.17 -12.69
CA ASP A 263 2.11 2.54 -12.92
C ASP A 263 0.92 3.50 -13.04
N TRP A 264 -0.09 3.13 -13.83
CA TRP A 264 -1.31 3.92 -14.02
C TRP A 264 -2.11 4.08 -12.73
N VAL A 265 -2.34 2.99 -11.98
CA VAL A 265 -3.00 3.05 -10.67
C VAL A 265 -2.22 3.95 -9.71
N GLY A 266 -0.89 3.85 -9.71
CA GLY A 266 -0.03 4.72 -8.91
C GLY A 266 -0.26 6.20 -9.22
N ASP A 267 -0.33 6.56 -10.50
CA ASP A 267 -0.62 7.93 -10.94
C ASP A 267 -2.05 8.37 -10.61
N VAL A 268 -3.04 7.48 -10.78
CA VAL A 268 -4.44 7.75 -10.42
C VAL A 268 -4.56 8.02 -8.93
N LEU A 269 -4.02 7.14 -8.07
CA LEU A 269 -4.07 7.33 -6.62
C LEU A 269 -3.28 8.55 -6.18
N LYS A 270 -2.14 8.84 -6.77
CA LYS A 270 -1.35 10.03 -6.43
C LYS A 270 -2.08 11.33 -6.74
N ASN A 271 -2.80 11.41 -7.85
CA ASN A 271 -3.42 12.65 -8.33
C ASN A 271 -4.88 12.80 -7.89
N LEU A 272 -5.61 11.68 -7.79
CA LEU A 272 -7.04 11.63 -7.52
C LEU A 272 -7.39 10.89 -6.22
N GLY A 273 -6.41 10.45 -5.43
CA GLY A 273 -6.69 9.56 -4.30
C GLY A 273 -7.50 10.18 -3.16
N ASN A 274 -7.51 11.51 -3.00
CA ASN A 274 -8.42 12.21 -2.09
C ASN A 274 -9.86 12.31 -2.64
N ASP A 275 -10.00 12.17 -3.95
CA ASP A 275 -11.28 12.25 -4.63
C ASP A 275 -11.87 10.85 -4.86
N ILE A 276 -11.04 9.81 -4.89
CA ILE A 276 -11.45 8.41 -4.99
C ILE A 276 -11.64 7.86 -3.59
N TYR A 277 -12.91 7.65 -3.23
CA TYR A 277 -13.27 7.00 -1.99
C TYR A 277 -13.05 5.50 -2.13
N ARG A 278 -13.47 4.94 -3.26
CA ARG A 278 -13.41 3.50 -3.50
C ARG A 278 -13.10 3.15 -4.93
N MET A 279 -12.29 2.12 -5.11
CA MET A 279 -12.22 1.39 -6.38
C MET A 279 -12.23 -0.11 -6.16
N LYS A 280 -12.81 -0.84 -7.10
CA LYS A 280 -12.77 -2.30 -7.16
C LYS A 280 -12.68 -2.72 -8.60
N GLY A 281 -12.09 -3.88 -8.86
CA GLY A 281 -12.13 -4.40 -10.22
C GLY A 281 -11.60 -5.80 -10.37
N VAL A 282 -11.90 -6.34 -11.54
CA VAL A 282 -11.45 -7.63 -12.04
C VAL A 282 -10.73 -7.39 -13.34
N LEU A 283 -9.46 -7.81 -13.41
CA LEU A 283 -8.61 -7.63 -14.58
C LEU A 283 -8.22 -8.98 -15.18
N ALA A 284 -8.23 -9.02 -16.51
CA ALA A 284 -7.66 -10.10 -17.29
C ALA A 284 -6.18 -9.79 -17.53
N VAL A 285 -5.29 -10.31 -16.68
CA VAL A 285 -3.85 -10.06 -16.83
C VAL A 285 -3.23 -11.03 -17.83
N ALA A 286 -2.44 -10.52 -18.75
CA ALA A 286 -1.73 -11.30 -19.75
C ALA A 286 -0.82 -12.36 -19.10
N GLY A 287 -0.83 -13.57 -19.65
CA GLY A 287 -0.02 -14.70 -19.15
C GLY A 287 -0.52 -15.37 -17.86
N SER A 288 -1.58 -14.86 -17.24
CA SER A 288 -2.21 -15.52 -16.08
C SER A 288 -3.51 -16.23 -16.49
N PRO A 289 -3.76 -17.49 -16.07
CA PRO A 289 -5.07 -18.12 -16.24
C PRO A 289 -6.09 -17.69 -15.16
N LYS A 290 -5.64 -16.95 -14.14
CA LYS A 290 -6.47 -16.47 -13.03
C LYS A 290 -6.93 -15.04 -13.26
N LYS A 291 -8.04 -14.67 -12.64
CA LYS A 291 -8.51 -13.29 -12.54
C LYS A 291 -7.60 -12.56 -11.55
N PHE A 292 -7.21 -11.34 -11.88
CA PHE A 292 -6.59 -10.44 -10.90
C PHE A 292 -7.67 -9.55 -10.34
N VAL A 293 -7.91 -9.64 -9.04
CA VAL A 293 -8.95 -8.87 -8.38
C VAL A 293 -8.34 -7.98 -7.36
N TYR A 294 -8.76 -6.73 -7.43
CA TYR A 294 -8.18 -5.69 -6.63
C TYR A 294 -9.29 -4.82 -6.06
N GLN A 295 -8.91 -4.13 -5.01
CA GLN A 295 -9.68 -3.05 -4.45
C GLN A 295 -8.72 -1.99 -3.94
N ALA A 296 -9.21 -0.76 -3.91
CA ALA A 296 -8.57 0.28 -3.17
C ALA A 296 -9.59 1.02 -2.30
N VAL A 297 -9.16 1.27 -1.07
CA VAL A 297 -9.83 2.18 -0.15
C VAL A 297 -8.92 3.39 -0.06
N HIS A 298 -9.35 4.51 -0.65
CA HIS A 298 -8.53 5.72 -0.76
C HIS A 298 -7.19 5.41 -1.46
N MET A 299 -6.05 5.77 -0.84
CA MET A 299 -4.70 5.59 -1.40
C MET A 299 -4.16 4.15 -1.41
N ILE A 300 -4.87 3.17 -0.83
CA ILE A 300 -4.34 1.82 -0.64
C ILE A 300 -4.88 0.88 -1.68
N PHE A 301 -4.04 0.50 -2.64
CA PHE A 301 -4.33 -0.55 -3.61
C PHE A 301 -3.83 -1.91 -3.12
N ASP A 302 -4.71 -2.90 -3.09
CA ASP A 302 -4.36 -4.29 -2.83
C ASP A 302 -5.08 -5.20 -3.82
N GLY A 303 -4.43 -6.31 -4.20
CA GLY A 303 -5.00 -7.22 -5.18
C GLY A 303 -4.34 -8.58 -5.21
N VAL A 304 -5.12 -9.59 -5.58
CA VAL A 304 -4.73 -11.00 -5.55
C VAL A 304 -5.15 -11.71 -6.84
N PHE A 305 -4.38 -12.73 -7.22
CA PHE A 305 -4.75 -13.65 -8.29
C PHE A 305 -5.59 -14.79 -7.73
N GLU A 306 -6.87 -14.79 -8.06
CA GLU A 306 -7.81 -15.78 -7.55
C GLU A 306 -8.81 -16.12 -8.66
N GLY A 307 -9.37 -17.34 -8.63
CA GLY A 307 -10.37 -17.81 -9.60
C GLY A 307 -9.85 -17.93 -11.04
N GLU A 308 -9.91 -19.14 -11.59
CA GLU A 308 -9.56 -19.33 -13.01
C GLU A 308 -10.66 -18.80 -13.92
N TRP A 309 -10.26 -18.29 -15.08
CA TRP A 309 -11.19 -18.00 -16.16
C TRP A 309 -11.80 -19.32 -16.66
N GLY A 310 -13.12 -19.36 -16.84
CA GLY A 310 -13.79 -20.52 -17.42
C GLY A 310 -13.31 -20.79 -18.87
N PRO A 311 -13.41 -22.04 -19.37
CA PRO A 311 -12.87 -22.41 -20.68
C PRO A 311 -13.49 -21.63 -21.87
N ASN A 312 -14.70 -21.09 -21.70
CA ASN A 312 -15.38 -20.23 -22.68
C ASN A 312 -15.76 -18.86 -22.09
N GLU A 313 -15.22 -18.49 -20.93
CA GLU A 313 -15.51 -17.21 -20.32
C GLU A 313 -14.74 -16.10 -21.07
N PRO A 314 -15.41 -15.06 -21.58
CA PRO A 314 -14.72 -13.98 -22.26
C PRO A 314 -13.82 -13.23 -21.26
N ARG A 315 -12.52 -13.18 -21.58
CA ARG A 315 -11.55 -12.44 -20.78
C ARG A 315 -11.75 -10.94 -20.99
N GLY A 316 -11.97 -10.23 -19.90
CA GLY A 316 -12.18 -8.79 -19.92
C GLY A 316 -11.88 -8.17 -18.58
N ASN A 317 -11.94 -6.85 -18.57
CA ASN A 317 -11.61 -6.01 -17.44
C ASN A 317 -12.83 -5.23 -17.04
N LYS A 318 -13.11 -5.18 -15.74
CA LYS A 318 -14.19 -4.40 -15.14
C LYS A 318 -13.63 -3.66 -13.94
N LEU A 319 -13.76 -2.34 -13.95
CA LEU A 319 -13.28 -1.46 -12.90
C LEU A 319 -14.45 -0.58 -12.47
N VAL A 320 -14.53 -0.33 -11.17
CA VAL A 320 -15.51 0.54 -10.54
C VAL A 320 -14.76 1.60 -9.75
N PHE A 321 -15.22 2.83 -9.85
CA PHE A 321 -14.74 3.98 -9.08
C PHE A 321 -15.93 4.67 -8.42
N ILE A 322 -15.77 5.04 -7.16
CA ILE A 322 -16.71 5.86 -6.41
C ILE A 322 -15.92 7.02 -5.85
N GLY A 323 -16.35 8.25 -6.14
CA GLY A 323 -15.61 9.43 -5.77
C GLY A 323 -16.18 10.73 -6.32
N LYS A 324 -15.51 11.83 -6.00
CA LYS A 324 -15.86 13.18 -6.44
C LYS A 324 -15.04 13.60 -7.66
N ASN A 325 -15.60 14.48 -8.50
CA ASN A 325 -14.88 15.11 -9.62
C ASN A 325 -14.15 14.13 -10.56
N LEU A 326 -14.67 12.91 -10.71
CA LEU A 326 -14.02 11.86 -11.49
C LEU A 326 -14.29 12.06 -12.99
N ASP A 327 -13.24 12.04 -13.81
CA ASP A 327 -13.34 12.07 -15.27
C ASP A 327 -13.28 10.64 -15.85
N LYS A 328 -14.45 10.10 -16.17
CA LYS A 328 -14.62 8.77 -16.78
C LYS A 328 -13.80 8.61 -18.06
N GLN A 329 -13.75 9.62 -18.93
CA GLN A 329 -13.04 9.51 -20.22
C GLN A 329 -11.53 9.49 -20.03
N SER A 330 -11.02 10.25 -19.07
CA SER A 330 -9.59 10.24 -18.75
C SER A 330 -9.16 8.95 -18.06
N LEU A 331 -9.96 8.43 -17.12
CA LEU A 331 -9.72 7.12 -16.49
C LEU A 331 -9.80 5.98 -17.53
N GLN A 332 -10.80 5.98 -18.40
CA GLN A 332 -10.95 5.00 -19.48
C GLN A 332 -9.72 4.97 -20.39
N ARG A 333 -9.29 6.14 -20.89
CA ARG A 333 -8.11 6.24 -21.78
C ARG A 333 -6.83 5.78 -21.09
N GLY A 334 -6.65 6.15 -19.82
CA GLY A 334 -5.50 5.70 -19.03
C GLY A 334 -5.48 4.19 -18.84
N PHE A 335 -6.64 3.58 -18.56
CA PHE A 335 -6.76 2.14 -18.43
C PHE A 335 -6.54 1.40 -19.75
N GLU A 336 -7.12 1.88 -20.85
CA GLU A 336 -6.92 1.30 -22.19
C GLU A 336 -5.45 1.33 -22.63
N ALA A 337 -4.69 2.34 -22.20
CA ALA A 337 -3.24 2.39 -22.44
C ALA A 337 -2.47 1.25 -21.75
N CYS A 338 -3.09 0.53 -20.80
CA CYS A 338 -2.51 -0.61 -20.11
C CYS A 338 -2.76 -1.96 -20.81
N LEU A 339 -3.54 -1.98 -21.90
CA LEU A 339 -3.82 -3.22 -22.67
C LEU A 339 -2.53 -3.87 -23.17
N ASP A 340 -2.50 -5.20 -23.15
CA ASP A 340 -1.37 -6.01 -23.60
C ASP A 340 -1.28 -6.05 -25.13
N THR A 341 -0.83 -4.93 -25.70
CA THR A 341 -0.61 -4.78 -27.14
C THR A 341 0.86 -5.08 -27.50
N PRO A 342 1.15 -5.49 -28.75
CA PRO A 342 2.54 -5.65 -29.20
C PRO A 342 3.42 -4.42 -28.95
N GLN A 343 2.84 -3.22 -29.10
CA GLN A 343 3.53 -1.95 -28.85
C GLN A 343 3.87 -1.76 -27.38
N ASN A 344 2.95 -2.10 -26.47
CA ASN A 344 3.17 -1.99 -25.04
C ASN A 344 4.18 -3.02 -24.53
N ARG A 345 4.13 -4.26 -25.03
CA ARG A 345 5.16 -5.27 -24.71
C ARG A 345 6.55 -4.81 -25.11
N ALA A 346 6.72 -4.27 -26.32
CA ALA A 346 8.01 -3.74 -26.78
C ALA A 346 8.54 -2.59 -25.89
N LYS A 347 7.67 -1.65 -25.48
CA LYS A 347 8.05 -0.56 -24.56
C LYS A 347 8.55 -1.08 -23.21
N ILE A 348 7.89 -2.11 -22.69
CA ILE A 348 8.25 -2.71 -21.40
C ILE A 348 9.55 -3.48 -21.52
N GLU A 349 9.72 -4.28 -22.58
CA GLU A 349 10.97 -5.00 -22.85
C GLU A 349 12.16 -4.04 -22.96
N GLU A 350 12.00 -2.90 -23.64
CA GLU A 350 13.02 -1.86 -23.72
C GLU A 350 13.35 -1.26 -22.33
N ALA A 351 12.32 -0.91 -21.55
CA ALA A 351 12.49 -0.36 -20.20
C ALA A 351 13.11 -1.37 -19.22
N GLU A 352 12.75 -2.64 -19.31
CA GLU A 352 13.31 -3.71 -18.48
C GLU A 352 14.75 -4.03 -18.85
N MET A 353 15.11 -4.02 -20.14
CA MET A 353 16.51 -4.18 -20.56
C MET A 353 17.41 -3.08 -19.97
N ILE A 354 16.95 -1.82 -19.95
CA ILE A 354 17.67 -0.72 -19.31
C ILE A 354 17.85 -0.98 -17.82
N LYS A 355 16.78 -1.38 -17.10
CA LYS A 355 16.85 -1.68 -15.66
C LYS A 355 17.74 -2.88 -15.33
N VAL A 356 17.75 -3.93 -16.15
CA VAL A 356 18.63 -5.10 -15.97
C VAL A 356 20.09 -4.68 -16.12
N PHE A 357 20.38 -3.88 -17.15
CA PHE A 357 21.72 -3.33 -17.35
C PHE A 357 22.12 -2.46 -16.14
N GLU A 358 21.31 -1.50 -15.71
CA GLU A 358 21.60 -0.66 -14.53
C GLU A 358 21.78 -1.47 -13.23
N ARG A 359 20.96 -2.51 -12.99
CA ARG A 359 21.12 -3.39 -11.82
C ARG A 359 22.44 -4.13 -11.85
N GLN A 360 22.82 -4.67 -13.00
CA GLN A 360 24.09 -5.37 -13.18
C GLN A 360 25.28 -4.44 -12.97
N GLN A 361 25.18 -3.21 -13.48
CA GLN A 361 26.21 -2.18 -13.32
C GLN A 361 26.31 -1.67 -11.86
N ASN A 362 25.18 -1.46 -11.18
CA ASN A 362 25.15 -1.06 -9.77
C ASN A 362 25.62 -2.19 -8.82
N ALA A 363 25.39 -3.45 -9.20
CA ALA A 363 25.90 -4.59 -8.45
C ALA A 363 27.44 -4.60 -8.41
N LEU A 364 28.11 -4.16 -9.48
CA LEU A 364 29.57 -4.02 -9.52
C LEU A 364 30.06 -3.01 -8.47
N LEU A 365 29.38 -1.86 -8.34
CA LEU A 365 29.71 -0.83 -7.33
C LEU A 365 29.54 -1.39 -5.91
N GLY A 366 28.47 -2.15 -5.66
CA GLY A 366 28.23 -2.78 -4.37
C GLY A 366 29.25 -3.88 -4.03
N ALA A 367 29.69 -4.66 -5.02
CA ALA A 367 30.74 -5.67 -4.82
C ALA A 367 32.10 -5.01 -4.51
N ALA A 368 32.43 -3.91 -5.20
CA ALA A 368 33.61 -3.09 -4.92
C ALA A 368 33.62 -2.51 -3.51
N GLN A 369 32.46 -2.08 -2.99
CA GLN A 369 32.31 -1.60 -1.61
C GLN A 369 32.55 -2.67 -0.54
N ARG A 370 32.24 -3.95 -0.84
CA ARG A 370 32.35 -5.06 0.12
C ARG A 370 33.66 -5.86 0.01
N ASP A 371 34.59 -5.43 -0.85
CA ASP A 371 35.81 -6.16 -1.21
C ASP A 371 35.56 -7.57 -1.79
N ASP A 372 34.40 -7.79 -2.43
CA ASP A 372 33.99 -9.10 -2.95
C ASP A 372 34.55 -9.35 -4.36
N VAL A 373 35.78 -9.86 -4.40
CA VAL A 373 36.51 -10.12 -5.66
C VAL A 373 35.81 -11.16 -6.55
N VAL A 374 35.16 -12.15 -5.96
CA VAL A 374 34.47 -13.20 -6.73
C VAL A 374 33.25 -12.60 -7.45
N ALA A 375 32.45 -11.81 -6.73
CA ALA A 375 31.34 -11.11 -7.33
C ALA A 375 31.80 -10.12 -8.42
N ILE A 376 32.87 -9.35 -8.18
CA ILE A 376 33.42 -8.42 -9.19
C ILE A 376 33.76 -9.17 -10.48
N LYS A 377 34.51 -10.27 -10.39
CA LYS A 377 34.91 -11.06 -11.57
C LYS A 377 33.72 -11.63 -12.32
N ASN A 378 32.75 -12.21 -11.60
CA ASN A 378 31.55 -12.78 -12.20
C ASN A 378 30.71 -11.70 -12.91
N ILE A 379 30.54 -10.54 -12.29
CA ILE A 379 29.75 -9.42 -12.84
C ILE A 379 30.42 -8.87 -14.11
N LEU A 380 31.74 -8.69 -14.11
CA LEU A 380 32.48 -8.26 -15.31
C LEU A 380 32.44 -9.30 -16.44
N GLN A 381 32.56 -10.60 -16.12
CA GLN A 381 32.41 -11.68 -17.09
C GLN A 381 31.01 -11.73 -17.72
N SER A 382 29.98 -11.32 -16.96
CA SER A 382 28.60 -11.21 -17.46
C SER A 382 28.34 -9.97 -18.32
N GLY A 383 29.34 -9.14 -18.59
CA GLY A 383 29.25 -7.99 -19.52
C GLY A 383 29.09 -6.62 -18.86
N ALA A 384 29.20 -6.51 -17.53
CA ALA A 384 29.22 -5.21 -16.87
C ALA A 384 30.44 -4.40 -17.31
N ALA A 385 30.27 -3.08 -17.46
CA ALA A 385 31.33 -2.20 -17.91
C ALA A 385 32.16 -1.77 -16.70
N VAL A 386 33.46 -2.09 -16.71
CA VAL A 386 34.38 -1.66 -15.63
C VAL A 386 34.43 -0.13 -15.47
N SER A 387 34.10 0.61 -16.54
CA SER A 387 34.04 2.07 -16.59
C SER A 387 32.69 2.66 -16.18
N TYR A 388 31.68 1.84 -15.86
CA TYR A 388 30.39 2.35 -15.42
C TYR A 388 30.54 3.21 -14.17
N ALA A 389 29.86 4.35 -14.18
CA ALA A 389 29.82 5.29 -13.08
C ALA A 389 28.36 5.52 -12.65
N ASN A 390 28.15 5.72 -11.35
CA ASN A 390 26.85 6.14 -10.83
C ASN A 390 26.52 7.60 -11.20
N SER A 391 25.39 8.12 -10.69
CA SER A 391 24.90 9.48 -10.94
C SER A 391 25.83 10.61 -10.47
N VAL A 392 26.90 10.31 -9.73
CA VAL A 392 27.92 11.28 -9.28
C VAL A 392 29.29 11.02 -9.92
N GLY A 393 29.34 10.27 -11.02
CA GLY A 393 30.56 9.98 -11.76
C GLY A 393 31.51 8.99 -11.08
N GLN A 394 31.08 8.30 -10.01
CA GLN A 394 31.94 7.34 -9.31
C GLN A 394 31.87 5.95 -9.94
N THR A 395 33.01 5.45 -10.39
CA THR A 395 33.17 4.06 -10.85
C THR A 395 33.42 3.09 -9.69
N ALA A 396 33.39 1.79 -9.98
CA ALA A 396 33.74 0.74 -9.02
C ALA A 396 35.13 0.97 -8.40
N LEU A 397 36.08 1.50 -9.18
CA LEU A 397 37.43 1.80 -8.70
C LEU A 397 37.43 2.98 -7.71
N HIS A 398 36.62 4.02 -7.94
CA HIS A 398 36.43 5.10 -6.97
C HIS A 398 35.89 4.56 -5.64
N ILE A 399 34.87 3.70 -5.70
CA ILE A 399 34.26 3.10 -4.51
C ILE A 399 35.28 2.21 -3.77
N ALA A 400 35.89 1.24 -4.43
CA ALA A 400 36.87 0.36 -3.79
C ALA A 400 38.02 1.15 -3.13
N THR A 401 38.50 2.20 -3.78
CA THR A 401 39.58 3.03 -3.28
C THR A 401 39.15 3.90 -2.09
N LEU A 402 37.95 4.48 -2.14
CA LEU A 402 37.37 5.27 -1.05
C LEU A 402 37.25 4.44 0.24
N TRP A 403 36.86 3.18 0.13
CA TRP A 403 36.70 2.24 1.25
C TRP A 403 38.01 1.56 1.68
N GLY A 404 39.09 1.67 0.89
CA GLY A 404 40.37 1.01 1.18
C GLY A 404 40.31 -0.50 0.95
N ASN A 405 39.56 -0.96 -0.05
CA ASN A 405 39.36 -2.36 -0.39
C ASN A 405 40.42 -2.81 -1.40
N ALA A 406 41.57 -3.24 -0.91
CA ALA A 406 42.75 -3.51 -1.74
C ALA A 406 42.55 -4.64 -2.75
N SER A 407 41.84 -5.70 -2.36
CA SER A 407 41.59 -6.86 -3.22
C SER A 407 40.70 -6.48 -4.41
N ALA A 408 39.66 -5.69 -4.16
CA ALA A 408 38.78 -5.13 -5.19
C ALA A 408 39.52 -4.14 -6.10
N VAL A 409 40.36 -3.26 -5.55
CA VAL A 409 41.20 -2.34 -6.36
C VAL A 409 42.08 -3.12 -7.31
N GLU A 410 42.76 -4.17 -6.84
CA GLU A 410 43.59 -5.03 -7.69
C GLU A 410 42.77 -5.71 -8.80
N ALA A 411 41.62 -6.29 -8.45
CA ALA A 411 40.75 -6.97 -9.41
C ALA A 411 40.21 -6.02 -10.50
N LEU A 412 39.81 -4.81 -10.12
CA LEU A 412 39.27 -3.80 -11.04
C LEU A 412 40.36 -3.22 -11.96
N VAL A 413 41.56 -2.97 -11.42
CA VAL A 413 42.72 -2.54 -12.21
C VAL A 413 43.13 -3.62 -13.21
N GLN A 414 43.17 -4.90 -12.80
CA GLN A 414 43.41 -6.02 -13.71
C GLN A 414 42.35 -6.14 -14.81
N ALA A 415 41.11 -5.75 -14.51
CA ALA A 415 40.01 -5.68 -15.47
C ALA A 415 40.03 -4.43 -16.37
N GLY A 416 41.04 -3.57 -16.26
CA GLY A 416 41.20 -2.38 -17.12
C GLY A 416 40.48 -1.13 -16.63
N ALA A 417 40.18 -1.02 -15.34
CA ALA A 417 39.63 0.21 -14.77
C ALA A 417 40.58 1.41 -14.98
N ALA A 418 40.04 2.55 -15.44
CA ALA A 418 40.81 3.78 -15.63
C ALA A 418 41.22 4.39 -14.29
N VAL A 419 42.52 4.35 -13.98
CA VAL A 419 43.07 4.75 -12.67
C VAL A 419 43.03 6.26 -12.41
N ASP A 420 42.93 7.07 -13.47
CA ASP A 420 42.87 8.53 -13.40
C ASP A 420 41.51 9.10 -13.87
N GLN A 421 40.49 8.26 -14.01
CA GLN A 421 39.13 8.76 -14.27
C GLN A 421 38.71 9.66 -13.10
N VAL A 422 38.10 10.79 -13.41
CA VAL A 422 37.59 11.73 -12.41
C VAL A 422 36.09 11.51 -12.23
N ASN A 423 35.60 11.69 -11.01
CA ASN A 423 34.16 11.76 -10.73
C ASN A 423 33.61 13.17 -10.96
N ASP A 424 32.29 13.33 -10.81
CA ASP A 424 31.62 14.63 -10.94
C ASP A 424 31.65 15.43 -9.62
N LEU A 425 32.25 14.87 -8.56
CA LEU A 425 32.38 15.50 -7.25
C LEU A 425 33.77 16.13 -7.12
N GLY A 426 33.94 17.31 -7.72
CA GLY A 426 35.18 18.09 -7.66
C GLY A 426 36.32 17.51 -8.49
N ALA A 427 36.00 16.76 -9.55
CA ALA A 427 36.95 16.10 -10.44
C ALA A 427 38.00 15.23 -9.70
N GLN A 428 37.56 14.47 -8.69
CA GLN A 428 38.45 13.64 -7.89
C GLN A 428 38.73 12.31 -8.56
N THR A 429 40.02 11.94 -8.65
CA THR A 429 40.45 10.58 -9.07
C THR A 429 40.31 9.58 -7.91
N PRO A 430 40.39 8.26 -8.16
CA PRO A 430 40.49 7.27 -7.10
C PRO A 430 41.59 7.61 -6.07
N LEU A 431 42.74 8.12 -6.52
CA LEU A 431 43.84 8.50 -5.64
C LEU A 431 43.48 9.66 -4.67
N HIS A 432 42.67 10.62 -5.12
CA HIS A 432 42.17 11.69 -4.24
C HIS A 432 41.22 11.14 -3.17
N LEU A 433 40.33 10.22 -3.54
CA LEU A 433 39.41 9.55 -2.61
C LEU A 433 40.13 8.63 -1.62
N LEU A 434 41.26 8.04 -2.04
CA LEU A 434 42.13 7.27 -1.16
C LEU A 434 42.67 8.14 -0.01
N ALA A 435 43.07 9.37 -0.33
CA ALA A 435 43.73 10.27 0.61
C ALA A 435 42.73 11.02 1.51
N SER A 436 41.51 11.31 1.03
CA SER A 436 40.53 12.15 1.74
C SER A 436 39.84 11.52 2.96
N ARG A 437 40.00 10.21 3.19
CA ARG A 437 39.31 9.46 4.27
C ARG A 437 40.26 8.80 5.28
N VAL A 438 41.50 9.26 5.34
CA VAL A 438 42.47 8.85 6.36
C VAL A 438 42.12 9.59 7.65
N GLY A 439 41.84 8.89 8.76
CA GLY A 439 41.66 9.54 10.08
C GLY A 439 40.45 9.20 10.96
N LYS A 440 39.55 8.25 10.62
CA LYS A 440 38.59 7.64 11.56
C LYS A 440 38.04 6.34 10.97
N GLN A 441 38.32 5.19 11.62
CA GLN A 441 37.87 3.83 11.23
C GLN A 441 38.42 3.24 9.90
N SER A 442 39.58 3.70 9.42
CA SER A 442 40.17 3.25 8.16
C SER A 442 41.32 2.25 8.38
N ASN A 443 41.32 1.11 7.67
CA ASN A 443 42.48 0.21 7.58
C ASN A 443 43.58 0.83 6.71
N THR A 444 44.47 1.61 7.31
CA THR A 444 45.52 2.36 6.59
C THR A 444 46.50 1.45 5.86
N ALA A 445 46.75 0.23 6.35
CA ALA A 445 47.57 -0.76 5.66
C ALA A 445 46.98 -1.17 4.30
N ASN A 446 45.66 -1.36 4.23
CA ASN A 446 45.00 -1.62 2.95
C ASN A 446 45.03 -0.40 2.01
N ARG A 447 44.93 0.83 2.55
CA ARG A 447 45.06 2.03 1.71
C ARG A 447 46.43 2.16 1.08
N ILE A 448 47.50 1.82 1.81
CA ILE A 448 48.86 1.74 1.26
C ILE A 448 48.92 0.71 0.13
N LEU A 449 48.27 -0.44 0.28
CA LEU A 449 48.20 -1.46 -0.77
C LEU A 449 47.42 -0.97 -2.00
N CYS A 450 46.31 -0.25 -1.81
CA CYS A 450 45.59 0.41 -2.90
C CYS A 450 46.49 1.42 -3.63
N ALA A 451 47.21 2.30 -2.90
CA ALA A 451 48.14 3.26 -3.49
C ALA A 451 49.21 2.57 -4.34
N LYS A 452 49.87 1.53 -3.78
CA LYS A 452 50.89 0.75 -4.49
C LYS A 452 50.32 0.13 -5.78
N THR A 453 49.08 -0.34 -5.74
CA THR A 453 48.39 -0.91 -6.90
C THR A 453 48.09 0.14 -7.97
N LEU A 454 47.55 1.30 -7.59
CA LEU A 454 47.26 2.40 -8.51
C LEU A 454 48.55 2.95 -9.15
N ILE A 455 49.62 3.12 -8.37
CA ILE A 455 50.93 3.57 -8.86
C ILE A 455 51.50 2.56 -9.86
N LYS A 456 51.44 1.27 -9.55
CA LYS A 456 51.91 0.20 -10.47
C LYS A 456 51.12 0.20 -11.79
N ALA A 457 49.85 0.61 -11.74
CA ALA A 457 49.00 0.76 -12.91
C ALA A 457 49.18 2.09 -13.66
N GLY A 458 50.09 2.96 -13.19
CA GLY A 458 50.49 4.18 -13.87
C GLY A 458 49.57 5.38 -13.61
N CYS A 459 48.98 5.49 -12.41
CA CYS A 459 48.21 6.69 -12.06
C CYS A 459 49.09 7.96 -12.03
N ASP A 460 48.50 9.08 -12.43
CA ASP A 460 49.16 10.39 -12.41
C ASP A 460 49.11 10.99 -11.00
N LEU A 461 50.23 10.90 -10.27
CA LEU A 461 50.40 11.47 -8.93
C LEU A 461 50.27 13.01 -8.92
N GLY A 462 50.56 13.66 -10.05
CA GLY A 462 50.51 15.12 -10.21
C GLY A 462 49.14 15.63 -10.67
N LYS A 463 48.17 14.74 -10.91
CA LYS A 463 46.84 15.13 -11.35
C LYS A 463 46.13 15.94 -10.28
N LYS A 464 45.63 17.10 -10.68
CA LYS A 464 44.88 18.02 -9.82
C LYS A 464 43.38 17.82 -10.00
N ASN A 465 42.64 17.93 -8.91
CA ASN A 465 41.19 18.00 -8.91
C ASN A 465 40.72 19.42 -9.36
N GLU A 466 39.41 19.68 -9.32
CA GLU A 466 38.83 20.97 -9.73
C GLU A 466 39.35 22.15 -8.88
N ASP A 467 39.65 21.92 -7.60
CA ASP A 467 40.22 22.91 -6.67
C ASP A 467 41.73 23.13 -6.86
N GLY A 468 42.36 22.45 -7.83
CA GLY A 468 43.81 22.51 -8.04
C GLY A 468 44.63 21.71 -7.02
N VAL A 469 43.98 20.85 -6.22
CA VAL A 469 44.57 20.06 -5.15
C VAL A 469 45.02 18.70 -5.70
N MET A 470 46.23 18.27 -5.33
CA MET A 470 46.78 16.94 -5.60
C MET A 470 46.46 15.98 -4.45
N ALA A 471 46.37 14.68 -4.73
CA ALA A 471 45.99 13.67 -3.75
C ALA A 471 46.80 13.71 -2.44
N TYR A 472 48.13 13.85 -2.49
CA TYR A 472 48.97 13.88 -1.27
C TYR A 472 48.63 15.04 -0.33
N GLN A 473 48.08 16.13 -0.84
CA GLN A 473 47.78 17.33 -0.06
C GLN A 473 46.60 17.13 0.88
N TYR A 474 45.70 16.17 0.61
CA TYR A 474 44.64 15.76 1.54
C TYR A 474 45.18 15.15 2.83
N LEU A 475 46.43 14.67 2.81
CA LEU A 475 47.09 14.11 4.00
C LEU A 475 47.79 15.17 4.82
N ASN A 476 47.86 16.44 4.37
CA ASN A 476 48.54 17.51 5.11
C ASN A 476 47.78 17.82 6.40
N GLY A 477 48.46 17.68 7.55
CA GLY A 477 47.88 17.92 8.88
C GLY A 477 47.42 16.65 9.60
N GLU A 478 47.40 15.50 8.94
CA GLU A 478 47.15 14.19 9.58
C GLU A 478 48.44 13.58 10.14
N GLU A 479 48.36 12.98 11.33
CA GLU A 479 49.48 12.37 12.07
C GLU A 479 49.35 10.83 12.13
N GLY A 480 50.48 10.12 12.07
CA GLY A 480 50.55 8.66 12.15
C GLY A 480 51.54 8.04 11.15
N ASP A 481 52.29 7.01 11.56
CA ASP A 481 53.36 6.41 10.75
C ASP A 481 52.87 5.92 9.38
N ASP A 482 51.69 5.28 9.34
CA ASP A 482 51.08 4.79 8.10
C ASP A 482 50.62 5.93 7.16
N VAL A 483 50.22 7.08 7.73
CA VAL A 483 49.84 8.28 6.96
C VAL A 483 51.07 8.93 6.34
N VAL A 484 52.19 8.94 7.08
CA VAL A 484 53.48 9.40 6.58
C VAL A 484 53.99 8.49 5.46
N GLU A 485 53.85 7.17 5.58
CA GLU A 485 54.17 6.24 4.50
C GLU A 485 53.31 6.50 3.27
N LEU A 486 51.98 6.58 3.43
CA LEU A 486 51.07 6.83 2.32
C LEU A 486 51.36 8.16 1.63
N ARG A 487 51.62 9.22 2.39
CA ARG A 487 51.98 10.55 1.84
C ARG A 487 53.26 10.46 1.02
N LYS A 488 54.30 9.78 1.53
CA LYS A 488 55.56 9.60 0.80
C LYS A 488 55.35 8.84 -0.51
N LEU A 489 54.46 7.85 -0.53
CA LEU A 489 54.18 7.04 -1.72
C LEU A 489 53.48 7.83 -2.83
N ILE A 490 52.57 8.75 -2.49
CA ILE A 490 51.72 9.44 -3.46
C ILE A 490 52.17 10.89 -3.74
N THR A 491 53.31 11.32 -3.20
CA THR A 491 53.89 12.63 -3.50
C THR A 491 54.64 12.58 -4.85
N PRO A 492 54.37 13.49 -5.81
CA PRO A 492 55.13 13.55 -7.06
C PRO A 492 56.62 13.86 -6.79
N PHE A 493 57.52 13.15 -7.47
CA PHE A 493 58.98 13.40 -7.42
C PHE A 493 59.42 14.51 -8.37
#